data_AF-A0A662XPD2-F1
#
_entry.id   AF-A0A662XPD2-F1
#
_cell.length_a   1.000
_cell.length_b   1.000
_cell.length_c   1.000
_cell.angle_alpha   90.00
_cell.angle_beta   90.00
_cell.angle_gamma   90.00
#
_symmetry.space_group_name_H-M   'P 1'
#
loop_
_entity.id
_entity.type
_entity.pdbx_description
1 polymer ?
#
loop_
_entity_poly.entity_id
_entity_poly.type
_entity_poly.pdbx_seq_one_letter_code
_entity_poly.pdbx_strand_id
1 'polypeptide(L)'
;MPLLRALSAALGRRRSLFSHLRWHAAALLLMALLLVGRRELLASCSIHQVHGKATGCKFTERMFADGHGPWGSSGRSSVSVNATLRPLQDGEVQDTITVRRLRDYFEFGVVVATYSADLANASGFDPRAACSWNFSSGSNAPGEMQGEFHRIETDRTVQVNATFFPTTSGLQTALLVPCWKQRSAAFGYPVSADEFVAYPMVDPLLHVDAFVAFRNPYGYLPALLYGLFPFK
;
A
#
# COMPACT_ATOMS: atom_id res chain seq x y z
N MET A 1 -67.63 9.96 42.37
CA MET A 1 -66.34 10.28 41.70
C MET A 1 -65.48 9.02 41.49
N PRO A 2 -65.56 8.33 40.33
CA PRO A 2 -64.57 7.30 39.97
C PRO A 2 -63.87 7.51 38.61
N LEU A 3 -64.28 8.50 37.81
CA LEU A 3 -63.81 8.67 36.41
C LEU A 3 -62.43 9.35 36.26
N LEU A 4 -61.91 10.00 37.29
CA LEU A 4 -60.63 10.73 37.24
C LEU A 4 -59.38 9.86 37.55
N ARG A 5 -59.55 8.63 38.06
CA ARG A 5 -58.41 7.73 38.37
C ARG A 5 -57.99 6.83 37.21
N ALA A 6 -58.84 6.64 36.19
CA ALA A 6 -58.52 5.77 35.05
C ALA A 6 -57.64 6.47 33.98
N LEU A 7 -57.73 7.79 33.86
CA LEU A 7 -56.96 8.56 32.86
C LEU A 7 -55.48 8.74 33.22
N SER A 8 -55.12 8.79 34.50
CA SER A 8 -53.72 8.92 34.93
C SER A 8 -52.89 7.63 34.74
N ALA A 9 -53.53 6.45 34.83
CA ALA A 9 -52.86 5.17 34.61
C ALA A 9 -52.54 4.90 33.12
N ALA A 10 -53.37 5.39 32.19
CA ALA A 10 -53.14 5.26 30.76
C ALA A 10 -52.04 6.21 30.24
N LEU A 11 -51.92 7.40 30.83
CA LEU A 11 -50.88 8.39 30.50
C LEU A 11 -49.48 7.99 31.03
N GLY A 12 -49.41 7.33 32.20
CA GLY A 12 -48.17 6.77 32.74
C GLY A 12 -47.59 5.62 31.89
N ARG A 13 -48.46 4.72 31.38
CA ARG A 13 -48.05 3.61 30.49
C ARG A 13 -47.58 4.08 29.12
N ARG A 14 -48.18 5.14 28.56
CA ARG A 14 -47.71 5.70 27.27
C ARG A 14 -46.32 6.34 27.38
N ARG A 15 -46.02 7.07 28.47
CA ARG A 15 -44.70 7.70 28.66
C ARG A 15 -43.56 6.67 28.78
N SER A 16 -43.80 5.53 29.43
CA SER A 16 -42.77 4.47 29.55
C SER A 16 -42.54 3.75 28.22
N LEU A 17 -43.59 3.51 27.42
CA LEU A 17 -43.46 2.95 26.07
C LEU A 17 -42.66 3.86 25.14
N PHE A 18 -42.90 5.18 25.18
CA PHE A 18 -42.14 6.15 24.38
C PHE A 18 -40.67 6.28 24.84
N SER A 19 -40.37 6.14 26.13
CA SER A 19 -38.98 6.17 26.61
C SER A 19 -38.22 4.90 26.23
N HIS A 20 -38.86 3.74 26.28
CA HIS A 20 -38.27 2.48 25.82
C HIS A 20 -38.04 2.49 24.31
N LEU A 21 -39.00 2.98 23.51
CA LEU A 21 -38.83 3.09 22.05
C LEU A 21 -37.68 4.04 21.68
N ARG A 22 -37.54 5.17 22.40
CA ARG A 22 -36.42 6.11 22.23
C ARG A 22 -35.08 5.50 22.62
N TRP A 23 -35.04 4.69 23.68
CA TRP A 23 -33.85 3.94 24.08
C TRP A 23 -33.46 2.88 23.05
N HIS A 24 -34.43 2.15 22.50
CA HIS A 24 -34.18 1.19 21.43
C HIS A 24 -33.72 1.87 20.14
N ALA A 25 -34.32 2.99 19.76
CA ALA A 25 -33.88 3.77 18.60
C ALA A 25 -32.46 4.33 18.81
N ALA A 26 -32.14 4.85 19.99
CA ALA A 26 -30.79 5.33 20.32
C ALA A 26 -29.76 4.19 20.35
N ALA A 27 -30.12 3.02 20.89
CA ALA A 27 -29.28 1.83 20.88
C ALA A 27 -29.05 1.29 19.46
N LEU A 28 -30.08 1.29 18.61
CA LEU A 28 -29.96 0.92 17.20
C LEU A 28 -29.09 1.91 16.43
N LEU A 29 -29.20 3.21 16.72
CA LEU A 29 -28.39 4.25 16.09
C LEU A 29 -26.93 4.20 16.55
N LEU A 30 -26.69 3.91 17.83
CA LEU A 30 -25.36 3.62 18.38
C LEU A 30 -24.77 2.34 17.74
N MET A 31 -25.55 1.27 17.62
CA MET A 31 -25.12 0.04 16.95
C MET A 31 -24.85 0.27 15.46
N ALA A 32 -25.66 1.08 14.79
CA ALA A 32 -25.43 1.48 13.40
C ALA A 32 -24.14 2.30 13.27
N LEU A 33 -23.90 3.26 14.16
CA LEU A 33 -22.66 4.05 14.21
C LEU A 33 -21.44 3.17 14.51
N LEU A 34 -21.56 2.20 15.43
CA LEU A 34 -20.50 1.24 15.75
C LEU A 34 -20.24 0.28 14.59
N LEU A 35 -21.27 -0.14 13.85
CA LEU A 35 -21.13 -0.97 12.65
C LEU A 35 -20.53 -0.19 11.48
N VAL A 36 -20.89 1.08 11.31
CA VAL A 36 -20.30 1.98 10.31
C VAL A 36 -18.83 2.26 10.64
N GLY A 37 -18.51 2.57 11.91
CA GLY A 37 -17.13 2.75 12.36
C GLY A 37 -16.29 1.48 12.27
N ARG A 38 -16.88 0.30 12.50
CA ARG A 38 -16.21 -1.00 12.32
C ARG A 38 -15.99 -1.37 10.86
N ARG A 39 -16.84 -0.94 9.92
CA ARG A 39 -16.65 -1.20 8.48
C ARG A 39 -15.34 -0.59 7.98
N GLU A 40 -14.94 0.57 8.48
CA GLU A 40 -13.65 1.16 8.10
C GLU A 40 -12.45 0.42 8.71
N LEU A 41 -12.58 -0.08 9.93
CA LEU A 41 -11.53 -0.88 10.60
C LEU A 41 -11.40 -2.30 10.04
N LEU A 42 -12.47 -2.88 9.50
CA LEU A 42 -12.47 -4.21 8.86
C LEU A 42 -12.08 -4.16 7.36
N ALA A 43 -11.94 -2.97 6.78
CA ALA A 43 -11.67 -2.75 5.34
C ALA A 43 -10.18 -2.65 4.98
N SER A 44 -9.27 -2.90 5.93
CA SER A 44 -7.82 -2.90 5.69
C SER A 44 -7.30 -4.33 5.65
N CYS A 45 -6.61 -4.71 4.58
CA CYS A 45 -6.03 -6.06 4.45
C CYS A 45 -4.68 -6.11 5.17
N SER A 46 -3.83 -5.09 4.99
CA SER A 46 -2.54 -4.97 5.68
C SER A 46 -1.96 -3.57 5.54
N ILE A 47 -1.21 -3.14 6.56
CA ILE A 47 -0.46 -1.88 6.57
C ILE A 47 0.98 -2.21 6.93
N HIS A 48 1.92 -1.81 6.08
CA HIS A 48 3.35 -1.99 6.28
C HIS A 48 4.02 -0.64 6.47
N GLN A 49 4.82 -0.54 7.51
CA GLN A 49 5.62 0.64 7.80
C GLN A 49 7.09 0.27 7.75
N VAL A 50 7.88 1.08 7.05
CA VAL A 50 9.34 0.99 7.01
C VAL A 50 9.85 2.30 7.55
N HIS A 51 10.73 2.21 8.55
CA HIS A 51 11.44 3.34 9.12
C HIS A 51 12.88 2.92 9.37
N GLY A 52 13.79 3.33 8.49
CA GLY A 52 15.21 3.06 8.67
C GLY A 52 15.98 2.82 7.38
N LYS A 53 17.15 2.18 7.53
CA LYS A 53 18.07 1.91 6.43
C LYS A 53 17.60 0.66 5.68
N ALA A 54 17.44 0.74 4.36
CA ALA A 54 16.93 -0.37 3.55
C ALA A 54 17.75 -0.58 2.26
N THR A 55 17.90 -1.85 1.87
CA THR A 55 18.44 -2.29 0.57
C THR A 55 17.34 -2.54 -0.46
N GLY A 56 16.09 -2.28 -0.10
CA GLY A 56 14.90 -2.48 -0.90
C GLY A 56 13.76 -3.04 -0.06
N CYS A 57 12.54 -2.94 -0.59
CA CYS A 57 11.35 -3.45 0.08
C CYS A 57 10.44 -4.12 -0.95
N LYS A 58 9.87 -5.28 -0.58
CA LYS A 58 8.86 -5.96 -1.37
C LYS A 58 7.75 -6.41 -0.44
N PHE A 59 6.56 -5.89 -0.65
CA PHE A 59 5.35 -6.25 0.08
C PHE A 59 4.37 -6.90 -0.87
N THR A 60 3.74 -7.99 -0.44
CA THR A 60 2.81 -8.74 -1.27
C THR A 60 1.58 -9.10 -0.47
N GLU A 61 0.41 -8.88 -1.05
CA GLU A 61 -0.87 -9.22 -0.43
C GLU A 61 -1.79 -9.83 -1.49
N ARG A 62 -2.60 -10.83 -1.12
CA ARG A 62 -3.68 -11.29 -1.99
C ARG A 62 -4.87 -10.36 -1.84
N MET A 63 -5.42 -9.88 -2.94
CA MET A 63 -6.54 -8.93 -2.93
C MET A 63 -7.55 -9.27 -4.02
N PHE A 64 -8.79 -8.85 -3.78
CA PHE A 64 -9.80 -8.78 -4.83
C PHE A 64 -9.56 -7.57 -5.74
N ALA A 65 -9.91 -7.69 -7.01
CA ALA A 65 -9.92 -6.57 -7.93
C ALA A 65 -10.89 -5.49 -7.45
N ASP A 66 -10.62 -4.26 -7.89
CA ASP A 66 -11.50 -3.12 -7.68
C ASP A 66 -12.89 -3.44 -8.24
N GLY A 67 -13.92 -3.28 -7.41
CA GLY A 67 -15.30 -3.59 -7.77
C GLY A 67 -15.68 -5.08 -7.83
N HIS A 68 -14.76 -6.02 -7.63
CA HIS A 68 -15.00 -7.47 -7.76
C HIS A 68 -14.77 -8.23 -6.45
N GLY A 69 -15.57 -7.92 -5.44
CA GLY A 69 -15.50 -8.57 -4.14
C GLY A 69 -16.17 -9.94 -4.08
N PRO A 70 -16.04 -10.63 -2.95
CA PRO A 70 -16.65 -11.92 -2.75
C PRO A 70 -18.18 -11.82 -2.83
N TRP A 71 -18.80 -12.84 -3.44
CA TRP A 71 -20.25 -12.97 -3.60
C TRP A 71 -20.87 -11.83 -4.42
N GLY A 72 -20.13 -11.30 -5.40
CA GLY A 72 -20.56 -10.19 -6.25
C GLY A 72 -20.68 -8.85 -5.52
N SER A 73 -20.06 -8.68 -4.36
CA SER A 73 -20.05 -7.39 -3.66
C SER A 73 -19.11 -6.41 -4.36
N SER A 74 -19.52 -5.14 -4.47
CA SER A 74 -18.70 -4.08 -5.08
C SER A 74 -18.14 -3.14 -4.01
N GLY A 75 -16.86 -2.86 -4.08
CA GLY A 75 -16.11 -2.00 -3.17
C GLY A 75 -14.78 -1.60 -3.79
N ARG A 76 -14.19 -0.53 -3.26
CA ARG A 76 -12.93 0.00 -3.80
C ARG A 76 -11.71 -0.70 -3.19
N SER A 77 -11.03 -1.53 -3.97
CA SER A 77 -9.76 -2.16 -3.61
C SER A 77 -8.60 -1.28 -4.07
N SER A 78 -7.59 -1.06 -3.24
CA SER A 78 -6.46 -0.21 -3.63
C SER A 78 -5.19 -0.52 -2.87
N VAL A 79 -4.05 -0.29 -3.50
CA VAL A 79 -2.73 -0.30 -2.87
C VAL A 79 -2.20 1.13 -2.88
N SER A 80 -1.97 1.70 -1.70
CA SER A 80 -1.41 3.05 -1.56
C SER A 80 0.01 2.98 -1.05
N VAL A 81 0.93 3.66 -1.73
CA VAL A 81 2.33 3.79 -1.35
C VAL A 81 2.61 5.27 -1.09
N ASN A 82 3.01 5.59 0.14
CA ASN A 82 3.53 6.89 0.51
C ASN A 82 4.93 6.68 1.08
N ALA A 83 5.95 7.15 0.36
CA ALA A 83 7.34 6.95 0.74
C ALA A 83 8.12 8.26 0.66
N THR A 84 8.94 8.50 1.68
CA THR A 84 10.00 9.51 1.66
C THR A 84 11.34 8.79 1.70
N LEU A 85 12.18 9.07 0.72
CA LEU A 85 13.50 8.46 0.59
C LEU A 85 14.57 9.55 0.61
N ARG A 86 15.69 9.24 1.22
CA ARG A 86 16.89 10.07 1.13
C ARG A 86 18.13 9.19 1.14
N PRO A 87 19.23 9.62 0.52
CA PRO A 87 20.46 8.88 0.63
C PRO A 87 21.04 9.03 2.06
N LEU A 88 21.69 7.97 2.56
CA LEU A 88 22.25 7.96 3.91
C LEU A 88 23.40 8.96 4.04
N GLN A 89 23.52 9.55 5.23
CA GLN A 89 24.58 10.47 5.60
C GLN A 89 25.83 9.72 6.09
N ASP A 90 27.00 10.37 6.03
CA ASP A 90 28.28 9.78 6.40
C ASP A 90 28.29 9.20 7.82
N GLY A 91 27.64 9.88 8.77
CA GLY A 91 27.52 9.42 10.16
C GLY A 91 26.54 8.25 10.37
N GLU A 92 25.77 7.88 9.34
CA GLU A 92 24.80 6.78 9.40
C GLU A 92 25.38 5.46 8.87
N VAL A 93 26.62 5.44 8.35
CA VAL A 93 27.25 4.23 7.76
C VAL A 93 28.26 3.66 8.76
N GLN A 94 28.18 2.36 9.08
CA GLN A 94 29.03 1.72 10.10
C GLN A 94 30.34 1.16 9.54
N ASP A 95 30.35 0.56 8.33
CA ASP A 95 31.51 -0.16 7.82
C ASP A 95 32.03 0.39 6.47
N THR A 96 33.30 0.84 6.51
CA THR A 96 34.35 1.05 5.47
C THR A 96 34.06 1.50 4.03
N ILE A 97 32.90 1.27 3.41
CA ILE A 97 32.53 1.87 2.13
C ILE A 97 31.54 2.99 2.42
N THR A 98 32.05 4.18 2.69
CA THR A 98 31.19 5.34 2.88
C THR A 98 30.35 5.54 1.63
N VAL A 99 29.03 5.66 1.79
CA VAL A 99 28.09 5.99 0.71
C VAL A 99 28.61 7.18 -0.12
N ARG A 100 29.36 8.10 0.50
CA ARG A 100 30.12 9.17 -0.14
C ARG A 100 31.11 8.71 -1.21
N ARG A 101 31.95 7.70 -0.94
CA ARG A 101 32.84 7.14 -1.98
C ARG A 101 32.05 6.52 -3.12
N LEU A 102 30.93 5.85 -2.84
CA LEU A 102 30.11 5.30 -3.92
C LEU A 102 29.44 6.40 -4.74
N ARG A 103 29.07 7.54 -4.16
CA ARG A 103 28.50 8.69 -4.91
C ARG A 103 29.48 9.33 -5.90
N ASP A 104 30.79 9.23 -5.64
CA ASP A 104 31.81 9.76 -6.55
C ASP A 104 31.89 8.95 -7.84
N TYR A 105 31.60 7.65 -7.77
CA TYR A 105 31.68 6.72 -8.91
C TYR A 105 30.32 6.36 -9.51
N PHE A 106 29.25 6.43 -8.72
CA PHE A 106 27.93 5.93 -9.08
C PHE A 106 26.84 7.00 -8.94
N GLU A 107 25.83 6.87 -9.79
CA GLU A 107 24.55 7.56 -9.67
C GLU A 107 23.54 6.62 -9.04
N PHE A 108 22.65 7.17 -8.22
CA PHE A 108 21.62 6.40 -7.52
C PHE A 108 20.22 6.78 -7.99
N GLY A 109 19.34 5.80 -7.92
CA GLY A 109 17.92 5.97 -8.14
C GLY A 109 17.13 5.00 -7.29
N VAL A 110 15.81 5.10 -7.37
CA VAL A 110 14.89 4.15 -6.78
C VAL A 110 13.74 3.93 -7.76
N VAL A 111 13.37 2.67 -7.93
CA VAL A 111 12.10 2.32 -8.56
C VAL A 111 11.08 2.10 -7.47
N VAL A 112 9.91 2.72 -7.63
CA VAL A 112 8.72 2.37 -6.86
C VAL A 112 7.70 1.83 -7.85
N ALA A 113 7.26 0.59 -7.65
CA ALA A 113 6.31 -0.06 -8.54
C ALA A 113 5.24 -0.82 -7.74
N THR A 114 4.00 -0.73 -8.19
CA THR A 114 2.87 -1.51 -7.67
C THR A 114 2.19 -2.23 -8.83
N TYR A 115 1.95 -3.52 -8.70
CA TYR A 115 1.45 -4.32 -9.82
C TYR A 115 0.74 -5.60 -9.38
N SER A 116 -0.14 -6.09 -10.26
CA SER A 116 -0.73 -7.42 -10.20
C SER A 116 0.26 -8.45 -10.74
N ALA A 117 0.65 -9.46 -9.95
CA ALA A 117 1.75 -10.37 -10.32
C ALA A 117 1.54 -11.09 -11.66
N ASP A 118 0.34 -11.61 -11.90
CA ASP A 118 0.03 -12.37 -13.13
C ASP A 118 0.04 -11.47 -14.37
N LEU A 119 -0.52 -10.25 -14.25
CA LEU A 119 -0.56 -9.29 -15.35
C LEU A 119 0.82 -8.71 -15.67
N ALA A 120 1.59 -8.35 -14.63
CA ALA A 120 2.95 -7.86 -14.81
C ALA A 120 3.86 -8.90 -15.47
N ASN A 121 3.72 -10.17 -15.10
CA ASN A 121 4.46 -11.25 -15.76
C ASN A 121 4.02 -11.43 -17.22
N ALA A 122 2.72 -11.34 -17.50
CA ALA A 122 2.20 -11.40 -18.87
C ALA A 122 2.68 -10.23 -19.74
N SER A 123 2.88 -9.05 -19.15
CA SER A 123 3.45 -7.88 -19.83
C SER A 123 4.99 -7.91 -19.92
N GLY A 124 5.64 -8.95 -19.41
CA GLY A 124 7.09 -9.15 -19.46
C GLY A 124 7.89 -8.41 -18.38
N PHE A 125 7.25 -7.85 -17.35
CA PHE A 125 7.93 -7.18 -16.26
C PHE A 125 8.59 -8.20 -15.31
N ASP A 126 9.92 -8.12 -15.19
CA ASP A 126 10.70 -8.84 -14.18
C ASP A 126 11.14 -7.85 -13.07
N PRO A 127 10.77 -8.07 -11.80
CA PRO A 127 11.24 -7.27 -10.67
C PRO A 127 12.77 -7.15 -10.57
N ARG A 128 13.52 -8.13 -11.08
CA ARG A 128 15.01 -8.11 -11.09
C ARG A 128 15.56 -7.10 -12.10
N ALA A 129 14.80 -6.84 -13.16
CA ALA A 129 15.11 -5.86 -14.20
C ALA A 129 14.37 -4.52 -13.99
N ALA A 130 13.75 -4.31 -12.82
CA ALA A 130 12.94 -3.12 -12.57
C ALA A 130 13.71 -1.81 -12.80
N CYS A 131 15.00 -1.76 -12.47
CA CYS A 131 15.83 -0.56 -12.62
C CYS A 131 16.13 -0.17 -14.08
N SER A 132 16.09 -1.11 -15.02
CA SER A 132 16.25 -0.86 -16.45
C SER A 132 14.92 -0.88 -17.19
N TRP A 133 13.81 -1.10 -16.48
CA TRP A 133 12.49 -1.12 -17.07
C TRP A 133 12.07 0.27 -17.54
N ASN A 134 11.46 0.33 -18.73
CA ASN A 134 10.92 1.57 -19.25
C ASN A 134 9.53 1.81 -18.64
N PHE A 135 9.40 2.77 -17.72
CA PHE A 135 8.14 3.17 -17.08
C PHE A 135 7.32 4.21 -17.89
N SER A 136 7.49 4.24 -19.22
CA SER A 136 6.64 5.06 -20.09
C SER A 136 5.16 4.66 -20.03
N SER A 137 4.25 5.54 -20.46
CA SER A 137 2.80 5.34 -20.34
C SER A 137 2.25 4.05 -20.97
N GLY A 138 2.99 3.45 -21.91
CA GLY A 138 2.61 2.18 -22.54
C GLY A 138 2.86 0.93 -21.67
N SER A 139 3.82 0.99 -20.75
CA SER A 139 4.13 -0.11 -19.82
C SER A 139 3.45 0.05 -18.46
N ASN A 140 3.05 1.27 -18.11
CA ASN A 140 2.18 1.59 -16.97
C ASN A 140 0.70 1.44 -17.35
N ALA A 141 0.30 0.23 -17.75
CA ALA A 141 -1.08 -0.06 -18.08
C ALA A 141 -1.99 0.08 -16.84
N PRO A 142 -3.02 0.94 -16.87
CA PRO A 142 -3.88 1.20 -15.71
C PRO A 142 -4.45 -0.07 -15.09
N GLY A 143 -4.16 -0.27 -13.80
CA GLY A 143 -4.64 -1.42 -13.03
C GLY A 143 -3.90 -2.74 -13.25
N GLU A 144 -2.94 -2.76 -14.18
CA GLU A 144 -1.99 -3.87 -14.34
C GLU A 144 -0.70 -3.56 -13.57
N MET A 145 -0.13 -2.39 -13.83
CA MET A 145 1.10 -1.89 -13.25
C MET A 145 1.09 -0.37 -13.15
N GLN A 146 1.63 0.13 -12.05
CA GLN A 146 2.03 1.51 -11.89
C GLN A 146 3.44 1.54 -11.32
N GLY A 147 4.41 2.01 -12.09
CA GLY A 147 5.79 2.17 -11.63
C GLY A 147 6.41 3.48 -12.07
N GLU A 148 7.32 3.98 -11.25
CA GLU A 148 8.06 5.21 -11.49
C GLU A 148 9.52 5.01 -11.08
N PHE A 149 10.43 5.61 -11.87
CA PHE A 149 11.83 5.70 -11.53
C PHE A 149 12.14 7.11 -11.04
N HIS A 150 12.74 7.22 -9.86
CA HIS A 150 13.17 8.48 -9.30
C HIS A 150 14.69 8.47 -9.12
N ARG A 151 15.35 9.41 -9.78
CA ARG A 151 16.78 9.67 -9.55
C ARG A 151 16.97 10.31 -8.18
N ILE A 152 17.92 9.81 -7.41
CA ILE A 152 18.21 10.31 -6.07
C ILE A 152 19.41 11.25 -6.14
N GLU A 153 19.15 12.53 -5.96
CA GLU A 153 20.19 13.57 -5.89
C GLU A 153 20.77 13.68 -4.48
N THR A 154 21.96 14.26 -4.40
CA THR A 154 22.61 14.51 -3.11
C THR A 154 21.80 15.54 -2.32
N ASP A 155 21.56 15.23 -1.05
CA ASP A 155 20.85 16.07 -0.07
C ASP A 155 19.40 16.42 -0.40
N ARG A 156 18.80 15.71 -1.37
CA ARG A 156 17.38 15.83 -1.67
C ARG A 156 16.61 14.63 -1.15
N THR A 157 15.45 14.93 -0.59
CA THR A 157 14.43 13.93 -0.27
C THR A 157 13.58 13.69 -1.52
N VAL A 158 13.31 12.43 -1.82
CA VAL A 158 12.36 12.02 -2.84
C VAL A 158 11.07 11.63 -2.12
N GLN A 159 9.97 12.28 -2.49
CA GLN A 159 8.64 11.92 -2.01
C GLN A 159 7.89 11.21 -3.12
N VAL A 160 7.32 10.05 -2.80
CA VAL A 160 6.53 9.23 -3.72
C VAL A 160 5.17 9.03 -3.08
N ASN A 161 4.12 9.38 -3.81
CA ASN A 161 2.75 9.13 -3.41
C ASN A 161 1.99 8.54 -4.60
N ALA A 162 1.70 7.24 -4.53
CA ALA A 162 1.05 6.50 -5.60
C ALA A 162 -0.12 5.70 -5.04
N THR A 163 -1.20 5.60 -5.82
CA THR A 163 -2.34 4.74 -5.50
C THR A 163 -2.71 3.92 -6.72
N PHE A 164 -2.62 2.60 -6.56
CA PHE A 164 -2.90 1.61 -7.58
C PHE A 164 -4.25 0.92 -7.30
N PHE A 165 -5.05 0.72 -8.34
CA PHE A 165 -6.35 0.03 -8.26
C PHE A 165 -6.27 -1.26 -9.09
N PRO A 166 -6.22 -2.45 -8.46
CA PRO A 166 -6.04 -3.70 -9.18
C PRO A 166 -7.26 -4.01 -10.06
N THR A 167 -7.06 -4.32 -11.34
CA THR A 167 -8.14 -4.75 -12.25
C THR A 167 -8.41 -6.26 -12.17
N THR A 168 -7.46 -7.02 -11.65
CA THR A 168 -7.58 -8.47 -11.45
C THR A 168 -7.36 -8.86 -10.00
N SER A 169 -8.11 -9.87 -9.56
CA SER A 169 -7.99 -10.45 -8.22
C SER A 169 -6.79 -11.40 -8.20
N GLY A 170 -5.98 -11.36 -7.15
CA GLY A 170 -4.76 -12.16 -7.08
C GLY A 170 -3.70 -11.55 -6.19
N LEU A 171 -2.43 -11.90 -6.45
CA LEU A 171 -1.29 -11.40 -5.69
C LEU A 171 -0.90 -10.01 -6.18
N GLN A 172 -1.08 -9.02 -5.32
CA GLN A 172 -0.69 -7.63 -5.53
C GLN A 172 0.66 -7.39 -4.86
N THR A 173 1.56 -6.70 -5.55
CA THR A 173 2.91 -6.43 -5.06
C THR A 173 3.19 -4.94 -5.06
N ALA A 174 3.73 -4.42 -3.97
CA ALA A 174 4.36 -3.11 -3.89
C ALA A 174 5.88 -3.30 -3.71
N LEU A 175 6.66 -2.65 -4.55
CA LEU A 175 8.10 -2.86 -4.71
C LEU A 175 8.83 -1.52 -4.64
N LEU A 176 9.90 -1.48 -3.86
CA LEU A 176 10.86 -0.39 -3.78
C LEU A 176 12.25 -0.97 -4.00
N VAL A 177 12.89 -0.64 -5.12
CA VAL A 177 14.22 -1.17 -5.49
C VAL A 177 15.22 -0.03 -5.61
N PRO A 178 16.27 0.01 -4.78
CA PRO A 178 17.39 0.89 -5.00
C PRO A 178 18.14 0.50 -6.26
N CYS A 179 18.42 1.49 -7.09
CA CYS A 179 19.10 1.34 -8.37
C CYS A 179 20.41 2.11 -8.35
N TRP A 180 21.38 1.63 -9.10
CA TRP A 180 22.64 2.33 -9.32
C TRP A 180 23.12 2.19 -10.76
N LYS A 181 23.97 3.13 -11.18
CA LYS A 181 24.77 2.99 -12.39
C LYS A 181 26.08 3.73 -12.23
N GLN A 182 27.07 3.40 -13.05
CA GLN A 182 28.31 4.15 -13.05
C GLN A 182 28.11 5.54 -13.67
N ARG A 183 28.86 6.51 -13.17
CA ARG A 183 28.95 7.84 -13.79
C ARG A 183 29.74 7.82 -15.09
N SER A 184 30.75 6.96 -15.18
CA SER A 184 31.64 6.85 -16.31
C SER A 184 32.15 5.43 -16.47
N ALA A 185 32.20 4.95 -17.71
CA ALA A 185 32.79 3.66 -18.07
C ALA A 185 34.30 3.56 -17.74
N ALA A 186 34.98 4.69 -17.54
CA ALA A 186 36.41 4.74 -17.24
C ALA A 186 36.78 4.14 -15.88
N PHE A 187 35.81 3.98 -14.96
CA PHE A 187 36.08 3.46 -13.61
C PHE A 187 36.23 1.93 -13.54
N GLY A 188 35.91 1.21 -14.62
CA GLY A 188 36.23 -0.22 -14.76
C GLY A 188 35.49 -1.19 -13.83
N TYR A 189 34.43 -0.75 -13.14
CA TYR A 189 33.57 -1.65 -12.35
C TYR A 189 32.66 -2.48 -13.29
N PRO A 190 32.14 -3.65 -12.86
CA PRO A 190 31.29 -4.52 -13.68
C PRO A 190 29.82 -4.06 -13.70
N VAL A 191 29.57 -2.76 -13.75
CA VAL A 191 28.22 -2.15 -13.72
C VAL A 191 28.05 -1.27 -14.96
N SER A 192 26.84 -1.16 -15.50
CA SER A 192 26.61 -0.30 -16.67
C SER A 192 26.80 1.18 -16.31
N ALA A 193 27.35 1.97 -17.23
CA ALA A 193 27.37 3.44 -17.15
C ALA A 193 26.13 4.07 -17.82
N ASP A 194 25.54 3.34 -18.76
CA ASP A 194 24.41 3.82 -19.57
C ASP A 194 23.08 3.55 -18.86
N GLU A 195 22.94 2.37 -18.27
CA GLU A 195 21.69 1.86 -17.70
C GLU A 195 21.76 1.69 -16.18
N PHE A 196 20.63 1.98 -15.52
CA PHE A 196 20.46 1.65 -14.11
C PHE A 196 20.21 0.16 -13.92
N VAL A 197 20.91 -0.43 -12.95
CA VAL A 197 20.72 -1.81 -12.53
C VAL A 197 20.37 -1.87 -11.05
N ALA A 198 19.79 -2.98 -10.62
CA ALA A 198 19.46 -3.19 -9.20
C ALA A 198 20.75 -3.18 -8.36
N TYR A 199 20.70 -2.48 -7.23
CA TYR A 199 21.82 -2.43 -6.30
C TYR A 199 21.96 -3.79 -5.58
N PRO A 200 23.08 -4.52 -5.73
CA PRO A 200 23.18 -5.90 -5.30
C PRO A 200 23.76 -6.09 -3.89
N MET A 201 24.19 -5.01 -3.22
CA MET A 201 24.97 -5.12 -1.99
C MET A 201 24.07 -5.22 -0.75
N VAL A 202 24.64 -5.77 0.32
CA VAL A 202 23.99 -5.93 1.63
C VAL A 202 23.89 -4.61 2.39
N ASP A 203 24.80 -3.66 2.10
CA ASP A 203 24.85 -2.38 2.80
C ASP A 203 23.76 -1.42 2.29
N PRO A 204 22.92 -0.86 3.16
CA PRO A 204 21.88 0.06 2.72
C PRO A 204 22.51 1.36 2.22
N LEU A 205 21.90 1.94 1.17
CA LEU A 205 22.28 3.25 0.63
C LEU A 205 21.28 4.35 0.97
N LEU A 206 20.05 3.95 1.29
CA LEU A 206 18.91 4.83 1.46
C LEU A 206 18.35 4.69 2.87
N HIS A 207 17.96 5.83 3.43
CA HIS A 207 16.99 5.89 4.51
C HIS A 207 15.61 5.94 3.88
N VAL A 208 14.72 5.07 4.34
CA VAL A 208 13.36 4.92 3.81
C VAL A 208 12.36 5.08 4.94
N ASP A 209 11.47 6.03 4.74
CA ASP A 209 10.26 6.25 5.53
C ASP A 209 9.06 5.94 4.64
N ALA A 210 8.54 4.72 4.69
CA ALA A 210 7.47 4.27 3.81
C ALA A 210 6.27 3.74 4.57
N PHE A 211 5.09 4.08 4.06
CA PHE A 211 3.79 3.57 4.45
C PHE A 211 3.15 2.93 3.22
N VAL A 212 2.95 1.62 3.26
CA VAL A 212 2.29 0.85 2.21
C VAL A 212 1.04 0.23 2.78
N ALA A 213 -0.13 0.55 2.24
CA ALA A 213 -1.39 -0.01 2.68
C ALA A 213 -2.11 -0.75 1.55
N PHE A 214 -2.48 -1.99 1.83
CA PHE A 214 -3.32 -2.82 0.98
C PHE A 214 -4.74 -2.75 1.53
N ARG A 215 -5.60 -2.00 0.85
CA ARG A 215 -6.99 -1.80 1.25
C ARG A 215 -7.89 -2.76 0.48
N ASN A 216 -8.56 -3.63 1.22
CA ASN A 216 -9.52 -4.58 0.69
C ASN A 216 -10.83 -4.42 1.47
N PRO A 217 -11.87 -3.78 0.89
CA PRO A 217 -13.08 -3.41 1.61
C PRO A 217 -13.91 -4.61 2.06
N TYR A 218 -13.57 -5.81 1.59
CA TYR A 218 -14.25 -7.06 1.89
C TYR A 218 -13.63 -7.80 3.08
N GLY A 219 -12.54 -7.26 3.65
CA GLY A 219 -11.84 -7.79 4.81
C GLY A 219 -10.73 -8.80 4.47
N TYR A 220 -9.92 -9.11 5.48
CA TYR A 220 -8.71 -9.93 5.36
C TYR A 220 -9.01 -11.41 5.05
N LEU A 221 -10.01 -12.00 5.71
CA LEU A 221 -10.30 -13.43 5.60
C LEU A 221 -10.74 -13.84 4.17
N PRO A 222 -11.67 -13.14 3.50
CA PRO A 222 -12.01 -13.48 2.12
C PRO A 222 -10.82 -13.41 1.16
N ALA A 223 -9.88 -12.49 1.41
CA ALA A 223 -8.68 -12.34 0.61
C ALA A 223 -7.71 -13.52 0.77
N LEU A 224 -7.54 -14.04 1.99
CA LEU A 224 -6.76 -15.25 2.26
C LEU A 224 -7.38 -16.50 1.63
N LEU A 225 -8.71 -16.58 1.67
CA LEU A 225 -9.45 -17.70 1.10
C LEU A 225 -9.51 -17.66 -0.44
N TYR A 226 -9.09 -16.55 -1.05
CA TYR A 226 -9.08 -16.40 -2.50
C TYR A 226 -8.21 -17.48 -3.15
N GLY A 227 -8.78 -18.20 -4.13
CA GLY A 227 -8.18 -19.36 -4.76
C GLY A 227 -8.45 -20.70 -4.04
N LEU A 228 -8.92 -20.69 -2.79
CA LEU A 228 -9.40 -21.89 -2.08
C LEU A 228 -10.93 -22.06 -2.21
N PHE A 229 -11.65 -20.95 -2.31
CA PHE A 229 -13.10 -20.94 -2.53
C PHE A 229 -13.46 -20.18 -3.82
N PRO A 230 -14.50 -20.62 -4.54
CA PRO A 230 -15.01 -19.92 -5.71
C PRO A 230 -15.81 -18.69 -5.25
N PHE A 231 -15.09 -17.61 -4.92
CA PHE A 231 -15.70 -16.30 -4.79
C PHE A 231 -16.08 -15.84 -6.20
N LYS A 232 -17.38 -15.92 -6.49
CA LYS A 232 -17.98 -15.32 -7.69
C LYS A 232 -18.17 -13.83 -7.48
#